data_AF-A0A7W6FR15-F1
#
_entry.id   AF-A0A7W6FR15-F1
#
_cell.length_a   1.000
_cell.length_b   1.000
_cell.length_c   1.000
_cell.angle_alpha   90.00
_cell.angle_beta   90.00
_cell.angle_gamma   90.00
#
_symmetry.space_group_name_H-M   'P 1'
#
loop_
_entity.id
_entity.type
_entity.pdbx_description
1 polymer ?
#
loop_
_entity_poly.entity_id
_entity_poly.type
_entity_poly.pdbx_seq_one_letter_code
_entity_poly.pdbx_strand_id
1 'polypeptide(L)'
;MCFNLLPWNSPAAGLTFGQLANVQTVGIGLYLALAVIQAVSTTGVAGLSRRVATLRNGVSSARLGSVESANVRRLSGEVSGLEIGFHNLNRRLLCIVFLLFSISVAYFAYCTVWQNADAGVDGVWFIFLFYLAIPIIIFIGSALLIAHRCRSVARKIVDAERRIRTLLLGP
;
A
#
# COMPACT_ATOMS: atom_id res chain seq x y z
N MET A 1 -12.54 -21.35 -32.86
CA MET A 1 -11.26 -20.62 -32.97
C MET A 1 -10.69 -20.50 -31.56
N CYS A 2 -9.65 -21.27 -31.25
CA CYS A 2 -8.98 -21.22 -29.95
C CYS A 2 -7.95 -20.09 -29.95
N PHE A 3 -8.13 -19.08 -29.10
CA PHE A 3 -7.13 -18.05 -28.89
C PHE A 3 -5.96 -18.63 -28.10
N ASN A 4 -4.88 -19.00 -28.81
CA ASN A 4 -3.57 -19.26 -28.24
C ASN A 4 -2.95 -17.93 -27.76
N LEU A 5 -3.30 -17.50 -26.54
CA LEU A 5 -2.76 -16.29 -25.92
C LEU A 5 -1.62 -16.55 -24.93
N LEU A 6 -1.17 -17.80 -24.74
CA LEU A 6 0.06 -18.08 -24.00
C LEU A 6 0.86 -19.22 -24.66
N PRO A 7 2.18 -19.07 -24.91
CA PRO A 7 3.04 -20.14 -25.41
C PRO A 7 3.39 -21.18 -24.32
N TRP A 8 2.48 -21.46 -23.38
CA TRP A 8 2.72 -22.26 -22.18
C TRP A 8 2.41 -23.74 -22.26
N ASN A 9 2.06 -24.25 -23.44
CA ASN A 9 1.93 -25.69 -23.68
C ASN A 9 3.24 -26.38 -24.13
N SER A 10 4.42 -25.78 -23.90
CA SER A 10 5.73 -26.40 -24.14
C SER A 10 6.82 -25.57 -23.44
N PRO A 11 7.87 -26.09 -22.78
CA PRO A 11 8.14 -27.31 -22.02
C PRO A 11 8.26 -26.99 -20.50
N ALA A 12 7.35 -26.18 -19.92
CA ALA A 12 7.40 -25.78 -18.50
C ALA A 12 7.23 -26.95 -17.50
N ALA A 13 7.01 -28.16 -17.99
CA ALA A 13 6.95 -29.40 -17.22
C ALA A 13 8.33 -29.94 -16.78
N GLY A 14 9.45 -29.36 -17.24
CA GLY A 14 10.81 -29.80 -16.88
C GLY A 14 11.60 -28.84 -15.98
N LEU A 15 10.93 -27.85 -15.36
CA LEU A 15 11.59 -26.97 -14.41
C LEU A 15 11.60 -27.61 -13.02
N THR A 16 12.79 -27.75 -12.44
CA THR A 16 12.91 -28.21 -11.06
C THR A 16 12.64 -27.07 -10.08
N PHE A 17 12.25 -27.41 -8.85
CA PHE A 17 12.06 -26.42 -7.80
C PHE A 17 13.31 -25.55 -7.56
N GLY A 18 14.52 -26.12 -7.71
CA GLY A 18 15.78 -25.39 -7.62
C GLY A 18 15.92 -24.28 -8.67
N GLN A 19 15.42 -24.46 -9.89
CA GLN A 19 15.47 -23.45 -10.94
C GLN A 19 14.50 -22.29 -10.68
N LEU A 20 13.43 -22.52 -9.92
CA LEU A 20 12.44 -21.51 -9.53
C LEU A 20 12.79 -20.79 -8.23
N ALA A 21 13.86 -21.19 -7.54
CA ALA A 21 14.29 -20.59 -6.28
C ALA A 21 14.52 -19.07 -6.40
N ASN A 22 15.03 -18.59 -7.54
CA ASN A 22 15.18 -17.15 -7.81
C ASN A 22 13.85 -16.38 -7.80
N VAL A 23 12.77 -16.98 -8.31
CA VAL A 23 11.43 -16.35 -8.29
C VAL A 23 10.89 -16.33 -6.86
N GLN A 24 11.13 -17.40 -6.10
CA GLN A 24 10.70 -17.51 -4.71
C GLN A 24 11.43 -16.49 -3.81
N THR A 25 12.74 -16.30 -3.99
CA THR A 25 13.51 -15.29 -3.23
C THR A 25 13.06 -13.87 -3.55
N VAL A 26 12.79 -13.55 -4.83
CA VAL A 26 12.19 -12.26 -5.22
C VAL A 26 10.84 -12.06 -4.53
N GLY A 27 9.97 -13.08 -4.53
CA GLY A 27 8.66 -12.96 -3.89
C GLY A 27 8.70 -12.76 -2.38
N ILE A 28 9.59 -13.48 -1.67
CA ILE A 28 9.87 -13.26 -0.25
C ILE A 28 10.32 -11.79 -0.02
N GLY A 29 11.21 -11.30 -0.89
CA GLY A 29 11.64 -9.89 -0.90
C GLY A 29 10.49 -8.91 -1.10
N LEU A 30 9.54 -9.20 -2.00
CA LEU A 30 8.37 -8.35 -2.24
C LEU A 30 7.44 -8.27 -1.03
N TYR A 31 7.23 -9.39 -0.31
CA TYR A 31 6.45 -9.38 0.93
C TYR A 31 7.11 -8.56 2.05
N LEU A 32 8.44 -8.60 2.16
CA LEU A 32 9.18 -7.73 3.08
C LEU A 32 9.10 -6.25 2.68
N ALA A 33 9.23 -5.94 1.38
CA ALA A 33 9.10 -4.57 0.87
C ALA A 33 7.69 -3.99 1.14
N LEU A 34 6.65 -4.83 1.03
CA LEU A 34 5.28 -4.45 1.39
C LEU A 34 5.17 -3.99 2.85
N ALA A 35 5.84 -4.68 3.78
CA ALA A 35 5.87 -4.29 5.19
C ALA A 35 6.61 -2.96 5.42
N VAL A 36 7.69 -2.69 4.68
CA VAL A 36 8.41 -1.40 4.76
C VAL A 36 7.55 -0.25 4.25
N ILE A 37 6.85 -0.42 3.13
CA ILE A 37 6.04 0.65 2.53
C ILE A 37 4.83 0.99 3.41
N GLN A 38 4.28 0.00 4.09
CA GLN A 38 3.28 0.20 5.16
C GLN A 38 3.78 1.11 6.29
N ALA A 39 5.07 1.03 6.64
CA ALA A 39 5.70 1.92 7.62
C ALA A 39 6.05 3.32 7.06
N VAL A 40 6.32 3.46 5.76
CA VAL A 40 6.60 4.77 5.14
C VAL A 40 5.32 5.56 4.86
N SER A 41 4.22 4.87 4.57
CA SER A 41 2.94 5.50 4.23
C SER A 41 2.22 6.10 5.44
N THR A 42 2.44 5.60 6.66
CA THR A 42 2.02 6.29 7.90
C THR A 42 2.65 7.67 8.03
N THR A 43 3.91 7.84 7.59
CA THR A 43 4.65 9.10 7.63
C THR A 43 4.01 10.18 6.75
N GLY A 44 3.42 9.78 5.62
CA GLY A 44 2.68 10.69 4.73
C GLY A 44 1.44 11.29 5.40
N VAL A 45 0.68 10.47 6.14
CA VAL A 45 -0.50 10.92 6.90
C VAL A 45 -0.10 11.85 8.05
N ALA A 46 1.01 11.55 8.74
CA ALA A 46 1.57 12.43 9.77
C ALA A 46 1.93 13.82 9.21
N GLY A 47 2.41 13.89 7.96
CA GLY A 47 2.66 15.15 7.25
C GLY A 47 1.39 15.98 7.05
N LEU A 48 0.27 15.35 6.66
CA LEU A 48 -1.03 16.04 6.53
C LEU A 48 -1.54 16.53 7.89
N SER A 49 -1.40 15.71 8.94
CA SER A 49 -1.78 16.06 10.30
C SER A 49 -1.04 17.31 10.80
N ARG A 50 0.28 17.39 10.56
CA ARG A 50 1.08 18.58 10.87
C ARG A 50 0.60 19.83 10.13
N ARG A 51 0.30 19.72 8.83
CA ARG A 51 -0.20 20.88 8.05
C ARG A 51 -1.52 21.41 8.59
N VAL A 52 -2.46 20.53 8.92
CA VAL A 52 -3.75 20.94 9.52
C VAL A 52 -3.57 21.54 10.91
N ALA A 53 -2.64 21.03 11.72
CA ALA A 53 -2.31 21.63 13.02
C ALA A 53 -1.76 23.05 12.86
N THR A 54 -0.84 23.28 11.90
CA THR A 54 -0.34 24.61 11.57
C THR A 54 -1.47 25.54 11.11
N LEU A 55 -2.38 25.04 10.26
CA LEU A 55 -3.54 25.79 9.80
C LEU A 55 -4.45 26.22 10.96
N ARG A 56 -4.72 25.31 11.89
CA ARG A 56 -5.52 25.56 13.10
C ARG A 56 -4.89 26.63 13.98
N ASN A 57 -3.58 26.57 14.18
CA ASN A 57 -2.85 27.57 14.94
C ASN A 57 -2.92 28.94 14.26
N GLY A 58 -2.76 29.00 12.93
CA GLY A 58 -2.87 30.24 12.15
C GLY A 58 -4.26 30.89 12.21
N VAL A 59 -5.32 30.10 12.11
CA VAL A 59 -6.71 30.58 12.25
C VAL A 59 -6.98 31.11 13.65
N SER A 60 -6.49 30.42 14.68
CA SER A 60 -6.63 30.85 16.07
C SER A 60 -5.84 32.11 16.39
N SER A 61 -4.60 32.22 15.88
CA SER A 61 -3.74 33.39 16.13
C SER A 61 -4.25 34.63 15.42
N ALA A 62 -4.79 34.48 14.21
CA ALA A 62 -5.33 35.59 13.43
C ALA A 62 -6.77 35.98 13.83
N ARG A 63 -7.38 35.30 14.83
CA ARG A 63 -8.78 35.51 15.25
C ARG A 63 -9.76 35.52 14.07
N LEU A 64 -9.53 34.66 13.08
CA LEU A 64 -10.43 34.51 11.94
C LEU A 64 -11.80 34.02 12.44
N GLY A 65 -12.87 34.43 11.74
CA GLY A 65 -14.25 34.27 12.19
C GLY A 65 -14.67 32.83 12.53
N SER A 66 -15.83 32.69 13.17
CA SER A 66 -16.40 31.41 13.62
C SER A 66 -16.56 30.37 12.49
N VAL A 67 -16.73 30.82 11.25
CA VAL A 67 -16.87 29.96 10.06
C VAL A 67 -15.54 29.26 9.72
N GLU A 68 -14.42 29.99 9.71
CA GLU A 68 -13.11 29.42 9.35
C GLU A 68 -12.57 28.49 10.44
N SER A 69 -12.79 28.84 11.71
CA SER A 69 -12.46 27.97 12.84
C SER A 69 -13.27 26.67 12.82
N ALA A 70 -14.56 26.71 12.48
CA ALA A 70 -15.38 25.52 12.27
C ALA A 70 -14.88 24.67 11.09
N ASN A 71 -14.47 25.31 9.99
CA ASN A 71 -13.99 24.63 8.80
C ASN A 71 -12.66 23.88 9.05
N VAL A 72 -11.71 24.51 9.74
CA VAL A 72 -10.44 23.85 10.12
C VAL A 72 -10.66 22.73 11.13
N ARG A 73 -11.62 22.88 12.07
CA ARG A 73 -11.99 21.80 13.00
C ARG A 73 -12.57 20.59 12.27
N ARG A 74 -13.42 20.82 11.26
CA ARG A 74 -13.95 19.77 10.38
C ARG A 74 -12.82 19.07 9.61
N LEU A 75 -11.89 19.84 9.05
CA LEU A 75 -10.73 19.31 8.32
C LEU A 75 -9.82 18.47 9.23
N SER A 76 -9.60 18.91 10.47
CA SER A 76 -8.87 18.12 11.48
C SER A 76 -9.57 16.80 11.81
N GLY A 77 -10.90 16.80 11.86
CA GLY A 77 -11.70 15.56 12.00
C GLY A 77 -11.53 14.63 10.80
N GLU A 78 -11.50 15.16 9.58
CA GLU A 78 -11.27 14.35 8.37
C GLU A 78 -9.85 13.75 8.33
N VAL A 79 -8.82 14.49 8.73
CA VAL A 79 -7.45 13.96 8.83
C VAL A 79 -7.34 12.90 9.92
N SER A 80 -7.94 13.13 11.09
CA SER A 80 -7.94 12.14 12.18
C SER A 80 -8.69 10.86 11.77
N GLY A 81 -9.82 10.98 11.09
CA GLY A 81 -10.54 9.85 10.52
C GLY A 81 -9.72 9.10 9.46
N LEU A 82 -8.95 9.82 8.64
CA LEU A 82 -8.02 9.23 7.68
C LEU A 82 -6.90 8.45 8.40
N GLU A 83 -6.35 9.00 9.48
CA GLU A 83 -5.28 8.37 10.26
C GLU A 83 -5.76 7.08 10.95
N ILE A 84 -6.93 7.10 11.58
CA ILE A 84 -7.54 5.91 12.19
C ILE A 84 -7.85 4.86 11.11
N GLY A 85 -8.42 5.28 9.99
CA GLY A 85 -8.70 4.39 8.85
C GLY A 85 -7.44 3.76 8.28
N PHE A 86 -6.38 4.56 8.14
CA PHE A 86 -5.07 4.10 7.70
C PHE A 86 -4.48 3.08 8.68
N HIS A 87 -4.50 3.37 9.98
CA HIS A 87 -3.94 2.47 10.99
C HIS A 87 -4.68 1.13 11.06
N ASN A 88 -6.01 1.13 10.88
CA ASN A 88 -6.81 -0.09 10.80
C ASN A 88 -6.53 -0.90 9.53
N LEU A 89 -6.44 -0.22 8.37
CA LEU A 89 -6.07 -0.85 7.11
C LEU A 89 -4.67 -1.47 7.20
N ASN A 90 -3.72 -0.73 7.77
CA ASN A 90 -2.35 -1.16 7.93
C ASN A 90 -2.25 -2.40 8.83
N ARG A 91 -2.96 -2.41 9.96
CA ARG A 91 -3.00 -3.57 10.87
C ARG A 91 -3.56 -4.83 10.18
N ARG A 92 -4.61 -4.68 9.37
CA ARG A 92 -5.20 -5.80 8.61
C ARG A 92 -4.26 -6.29 7.51
N LEU A 93 -3.67 -5.38 6.74
CA LEU A 93 -2.72 -5.71 5.69
C LEU A 93 -1.48 -6.40 6.25
N LEU A 94 -0.94 -5.94 7.38
CA LEU A 94 0.20 -6.56 8.03
C LEU A 94 -0.10 -8.00 8.44
N CYS A 95 -1.28 -8.26 9.01
CA CYS A 95 -1.70 -9.62 9.34
C CYS A 95 -1.80 -10.52 8.09
N ILE A 96 -2.42 -10.03 7.02
CA ILE A 96 -2.55 -10.77 5.75
C ILE A 96 -1.17 -11.05 5.13
N VAL A 97 -0.32 -10.02 5.02
CA VAL A 97 1.04 -10.14 4.46
C VAL A 97 1.89 -11.11 5.30
N PHE A 98 1.77 -11.07 6.62
CA PHE A 98 2.50 -11.99 7.50
C PHE A 98 2.06 -13.46 7.32
N LEU A 99 0.76 -13.71 7.16
CA LEU A 99 0.24 -15.04 6.87
C LEU A 99 0.74 -15.55 5.51
N LEU A 100 0.65 -14.72 4.47
CA LEU A 100 1.15 -15.05 3.12
C LEU A 100 2.65 -15.31 3.13
N PHE A 101 3.42 -14.45 3.81
CA PHE A 101 4.86 -14.62 3.99
C PHE A 101 5.19 -15.95 4.67
N SER A 102 4.48 -16.30 5.75
CA SER A 102 4.69 -17.55 6.48
C SER A 102 4.44 -18.78 5.58
N ILE A 103 3.37 -18.74 4.78
CA ILE A 103 3.07 -19.78 3.78
C ILE A 103 4.18 -19.85 2.72
N SER A 104 4.63 -18.70 2.21
CA SER A 104 5.72 -18.61 1.24
C SER A 104 7.05 -19.15 1.78
N VAL A 105 7.38 -18.90 3.05
CA VAL A 105 8.62 -19.45 3.66
C VAL A 105 8.50 -20.96 3.85
N ALA A 106 7.35 -21.46 4.32
CA ALA A 106 7.12 -22.90 4.47
C ALA A 106 7.20 -23.63 3.13
N TYR A 107 6.59 -23.08 2.08
CA TYR A 107 6.64 -23.66 0.74
C TYR A 107 8.05 -23.56 0.12
N PHE A 108 8.79 -22.48 0.40
CA PHE A 108 10.20 -22.37 -0.01
C PHE A 108 11.08 -23.43 0.66
N ALA A 109 10.88 -23.70 1.95
CA ALA A 109 11.58 -24.77 2.66
C ALA A 109 11.27 -26.14 2.05
N TYR A 110 10.00 -26.40 1.71
CA TYR A 110 9.60 -27.60 0.97
C TYR A 110 10.34 -27.69 -0.38
N CYS A 111 10.28 -26.65 -1.20
CA CYS A 111 10.99 -26.62 -2.49
C CYS A 111 12.51 -26.80 -2.36
N THR A 112 13.10 -26.37 -1.24
CA THR A 112 14.54 -26.53 -0.97
C THR A 112 14.88 -27.99 -0.65
N VAL A 113 14.07 -28.67 0.16
CA VAL A 113 14.26 -30.10 0.48
C VAL A 113 14.09 -30.97 -0.78
N TRP A 114 13.13 -30.64 -1.64
CA TRP A 114 12.85 -31.35 -2.89
C TRP A 114 13.37 -30.60 -4.13
N GLN A 115 14.53 -29.95 -4.04
CA GLN A 115 15.05 -29.07 -5.09
C GLN A 115 15.19 -29.71 -6.48
N ASN A 116 15.45 -31.02 -6.54
CA ASN A 116 15.68 -31.76 -7.78
C ASN A 116 14.38 -32.37 -8.35
N ALA A 117 13.27 -32.28 -7.63
CA ALA A 117 11.99 -32.75 -8.12
C ALA A 117 11.43 -31.77 -9.16
N ASP A 118 10.76 -32.32 -10.18
CA ASP A 118 10.02 -31.51 -11.15
C ASP A 118 8.89 -30.76 -10.42
N ALA A 119 8.82 -29.45 -10.66
CA ALA A 119 7.78 -28.62 -10.08
C ALA A 119 6.40 -28.90 -10.72
N GLY A 120 6.40 -29.44 -11.94
CA GLY A 120 5.20 -29.61 -12.74
C GLY A 120 4.51 -28.28 -13.07
N VAL A 121 3.44 -28.35 -13.87
CA VAL A 121 2.72 -27.14 -14.32
C VAL A 121 2.05 -26.44 -13.13
N ASP A 122 1.43 -27.19 -12.22
CA ASP A 122 0.72 -26.64 -11.07
C ASP A 122 1.67 -25.95 -10.06
N GLY A 123 2.85 -26.51 -9.83
CA GLY A 123 3.86 -25.91 -8.94
C GLY A 123 4.44 -24.63 -9.53
N VAL A 124 4.69 -24.59 -10.83
CA VAL A 124 5.11 -23.36 -11.54
C VAL A 124 4.04 -22.27 -11.41
N TRP A 125 2.77 -22.60 -11.66
CA TRP A 125 1.66 -21.64 -11.50
C TRP A 125 1.51 -21.13 -10.08
N PHE A 126 1.62 -22.03 -9.10
CA PHE A 126 1.58 -21.66 -7.69
C PHE A 126 2.71 -20.67 -7.36
N ILE A 127 3.93 -20.94 -7.81
CA ILE A 127 5.09 -20.06 -7.54
C ILE A 127 4.87 -18.68 -8.17
N PHE A 128 4.51 -18.59 -9.44
CA PHE A 128 4.27 -17.30 -10.08
C PHE A 128 3.11 -16.52 -9.46
N LEU A 129 1.99 -17.20 -9.18
CA LEU A 129 0.83 -16.54 -8.61
C LEU A 129 1.13 -16.03 -7.19
N PHE A 130 1.72 -16.87 -6.35
CA PHE A 130 1.86 -16.61 -4.93
C PHE A 130 3.07 -15.74 -4.59
N TYR A 131 4.18 -15.86 -5.34
CA TYR A 131 5.40 -15.09 -5.09
C TYR A 131 5.49 -13.81 -5.93
N LEU A 132 4.74 -13.70 -7.04
CA LEU A 132 4.78 -12.51 -7.90
C LEU A 132 3.43 -11.80 -7.99
N ALA A 133 2.38 -12.47 -8.46
CA ALA A 133 1.12 -11.79 -8.77
C ALA A 133 0.39 -11.25 -7.53
N ILE A 134 0.22 -12.08 -6.48
CA ILE A 134 -0.45 -11.69 -5.23
C ILE A 134 0.20 -10.47 -4.56
N PRO A 135 1.52 -10.45 -4.30
CA PRO A 135 2.14 -9.29 -3.66
C PRO A 135 2.02 -8.03 -4.53
N ILE A 136 2.12 -8.14 -5.86
CA ILE A 136 1.92 -7.00 -6.79
C ILE A 136 0.47 -6.48 -6.72
N ILE A 137 -0.53 -7.35 -6.71
CA ILE A 137 -1.94 -6.96 -6.65
C ILE A 137 -2.25 -6.27 -5.31
N ILE A 138 -1.78 -6.82 -4.20
CA ILE A 138 -1.91 -6.20 -2.87
C ILE A 138 -1.24 -4.84 -2.87
N PHE A 139 -0.06 -4.73 -3.48
CA PHE A 139 0.70 -3.49 -3.58
C PHE A 139 -0.06 -2.41 -4.35
N ILE A 140 -0.48 -2.71 -5.58
CA ILE A 140 -1.19 -1.76 -6.44
C ILE A 140 -2.51 -1.35 -5.79
N GLY A 141 -3.28 -2.31 -5.27
CA GLY A 141 -4.57 -2.05 -4.63
C GLY A 141 -4.46 -1.14 -3.40
N SER A 142 -3.50 -1.43 -2.52
CA SER A 142 -3.25 -0.60 -1.32
C SER A 142 -2.72 0.79 -1.68
N ALA A 143 -1.76 0.88 -2.60
CA ALA A 143 -1.21 2.14 -3.06
C ALA A 143 -2.29 3.05 -3.69
N LEU A 144 -3.17 2.49 -4.54
CA LEU A 144 -4.26 3.24 -5.16
C LEU A 144 -5.27 3.73 -4.13
N LEU A 145 -5.65 2.89 -3.16
CA LEU A 145 -6.58 3.27 -2.11
C LEU A 145 -6.03 4.42 -1.25
N ILE A 146 -4.77 4.31 -0.82
CA ILE A 146 -4.08 5.33 -0.04
C ILE A 146 -3.94 6.62 -0.85
N ALA A 147 -3.46 6.53 -2.09
CA ALA A 147 -3.28 7.70 -2.96
C ALA A 147 -4.61 8.43 -3.20
N HIS A 148 -5.70 7.69 -3.44
CA HIS A 148 -7.02 8.28 -3.65
C HIS A 148 -7.51 9.04 -2.40
N ARG A 149 -7.40 8.43 -1.22
CA ARG A 149 -7.82 9.05 0.05
C ARG A 149 -6.96 10.25 0.41
N CYS A 150 -5.63 10.14 0.32
CA CYS A 150 -4.71 11.23 0.60
C CYS A 150 -4.91 12.41 -0.37
N ARG A 151 -5.10 12.17 -1.68
CA ARG A 151 -5.38 13.23 -2.66
C ARG A 151 -6.70 13.95 -2.42
N SER A 152 -7.71 13.26 -1.90
CA SER A 152 -9.00 13.89 -1.57
C SER A 152 -8.83 14.89 -0.42
N VAL A 153 -8.14 14.48 0.65
CA VAL A 153 -7.91 15.33 1.83
C VAL A 153 -6.90 16.44 1.53
N ALA A 154 -5.82 16.15 0.80
CA ALA A 154 -4.82 17.14 0.43
C ALA A 154 -5.40 18.30 -0.40
N ARG A 155 -6.32 18.03 -1.33
CA ARG A 155 -7.01 19.08 -2.09
C ARG A 155 -7.79 20.01 -1.17
N LYS A 156 -8.56 19.46 -0.22
CA LYS A 156 -9.30 20.25 0.78
C LYS A 156 -8.38 21.11 1.66
N ILE A 157 -7.21 20.60 2.04
CA ILE A 157 -6.21 21.37 2.80
C ILE A 157 -5.69 22.55 1.97
N VAL A 158 -5.32 22.32 0.71
CA VAL A 158 -4.82 23.38 -0.18
C VAL A 158 -5.89 24.46 -0.42
N ASP A 159 -7.14 24.07 -0.62
CA ASP A 159 -8.24 25.02 -0.78
C ASP A 159 -8.48 25.87 0.48
N ALA A 160 -8.38 25.25 1.67
CA ALA A 160 -8.48 25.95 2.95
C ALA A 160 -7.28 26.90 3.18
N GLU A 161 -6.05 26.45 2.91
CA GLU A 161 -4.85 27.29 2.93
C GLU A 161 -4.99 28.50 2.03
N ARG A 162 -5.49 28.31 0.80
CA ARG A 162 -5.69 29.41 -0.15
C ARG A 162 -6.71 30.43 0.38
N ARG A 163 -7.86 29.98 0.88
CA ARG A 163 -8.90 30.86 1.46
C ARG A 163 -8.37 31.68 2.63
N ILE A 164 -7.69 31.01 3.58
CA ILE A 164 -7.11 31.68 4.75
C ILE A 164 -6.05 32.69 4.31
N ARG A 165 -5.21 32.35 3.34
CA ARG A 165 -4.19 33.27 2.81
C ARG A 165 -4.79 34.52 2.18
N THR A 166 -5.85 34.37 1.37
CA THR A 166 -6.55 35.50 0.77
C THR A 166 -7.22 36.39 1.82
N LEU A 167 -7.76 35.80 2.90
CA LEU A 167 -8.36 36.55 4.00
C LEU A 167 -7.33 37.33 4.84
N LEU A 168 -6.10 36.82 4.96
CA LEU A 168 -5.05 37.44 5.77
C LEU A 168 -4.22 38.49 5.02
N LEU A 169 -3.98 38.30 3.72
CA LEU A 169 -3.07 39.13 2.93
C LEU A 169 -3.79 40.07 1.94
N GLY A 170 -5.11 39.94 1.79
CA GLY A 170 -5.85 40.59 0.70
C GLY A 170 -5.66 39.86 -0.64
N PRO A 171 -6.46 40.21 -1.67
CA PRO A 171 -6.35 39.64 -3.02
C PRO A 171 -4.99 39.90 -3.68
#